data_AF-A0A3D2IG81-F1
#
_entry.id   AF-A0A3D2IG81-F1
#
_cell.length_a   1.000
_cell.length_b   1.000
_cell.length_c   1.000
_cell.angle_alpha   90.00
_cell.angle_beta   90.00
_cell.angle_gamma   90.00
#
_symmetry.space_group_name_H-M   'P 1'
#
loop_
_entity.id
_entity.type
_entity.pdbx_description
1 polymer ?
#
loop_
_entity_poly.entity_id
_entity_poly.type
_entity_poly.pdbx_seq_one_letter_code
_entity_poly.pdbx_strand_id
1 'polypeptide(L)'
;MAGFLSQDQINKIRTLNSTLHDTFAKTITVYKSAKTTLIASNDNWNALYGRTNTGADSSVEYSIASQEFQARIYYDNMDTSYLTDDGPAEQAGTQNKVVVADGTVRIVVEEDGYNYINEARRVEFDGTKFIIESDGKPRGLNTNQFYEFVLSPVESA
;
A
#
# COMPACT_ATOMS: atom_id res chain seq x y z
N MET A 1 15.68 6.19 -32.24
CA MET A 1 16.56 6.55 -31.12
C MET A 1 16.99 5.25 -30.46
N ALA A 2 18.22 4.80 -30.65
CA ALA A 2 18.71 3.59 -29.98
C ALA A 2 18.98 3.96 -28.52
N GLY A 3 18.38 3.20 -27.58
CA GLY A 3 18.64 3.39 -26.15
C GLY A 3 20.09 3.03 -25.81
N PHE A 4 20.61 3.59 -24.72
CA PHE A 4 21.96 3.29 -24.20
C PHE A 4 22.17 1.80 -23.86
N LEU A 5 21.09 1.04 -23.68
CA LEU A 5 21.10 -0.37 -23.36
C LEU A 5 20.39 -1.17 -24.45
N SER A 6 20.89 -2.36 -24.75
CA SER A 6 20.19 -3.32 -25.60
C SER A 6 18.99 -3.92 -24.88
N GLN A 7 18.03 -4.47 -25.64
CA GLN A 7 16.84 -5.11 -25.06
C GLN A 7 17.22 -6.28 -24.14
N ASP A 8 18.27 -7.04 -24.48
CA ASP A 8 18.76 -8.15 -23.65
C ASP A 8 19.34 -7.66 -22.33
N GLN A 9 20.07 -6.53 -22.34
CA GLN A 9 20.60 -5.91 -21.12
C GLN A 9 19.46 -5.40 -20.22
N ILE A 10 18.44 -4.77 -20.81
CA ILE A 10 17.25 -4.31 -20.08
C ILE A 10 16.52 -5.50 -19.42
N ASN A 11 16.33 -6.60 -20.17
CA ASN A 11 15.70 -7.81 -19.65
C ASN A 11 16.51 -8.44 -18.51
N LYS A 12 17.85 -8.45 -18.62
CA LYS A 12 18.72 -8.98 -17.57
C LYS A 12 18.65 -8.15 -16.28
N ILE A 13 18.67 -6.81 -16.39
CA ILE A 13 18.50 -5.91 -15.23
C ILE A 13 17.13 -6.14 -14.58
N ARG A 14 16.09 -6.29 -15.40
CA ARG A 14 14.73 -6.61 -14.93
C ARG A 14 14.71 -7.89 -14.09
N THR A 15 15.26 -8.98 -14.62
CA THR A 15 15.28 -10.27 -13.89
C THR A 15 16.06 -10.15 -12.58
N LEU A 16 17.20 -9.47 -12.57
CA LEU A 16 17.99 -9.28 -11.35
C LEU A 16 17.22 -8.50 -10.28
N ASN A 17 16.47 -7.47 -10.68
CA ASN A 17 15.63 -6.71 -9.76
C ASN A 17 14.47 -7.55 -9.20
N SER A 18 13.85 -8.40 -10.02
CA SER A 18 12.83 -9.35 -9.54
C SER A 18 13.43 -10.35 -8.54
N THR A 19 14.59 -10.95 -8.84
CA THR A 19 15.27 -11.85 -7.90
C THR A 19 15.61 -11.17 -6.57
N LEU A 20 16.04 -9.90 -6.62
CA LEU A 20 16.27 -9.11 -5.42
C LEU A 20 14.95 -8.91 -4.65
N HIS A 21 13.86 -8.59 -5.34
CA HIS A 21 12.55 -8.48 -4.71
C HIS A 21 12.19 -9.78 -3.98
N ASP A 22 12.19 -10.91 -4.69
CA ASP A 22 11.79 -12.22 -4.16
C ASP A 22 12.64 -12.65 -2.95
N THR A 23 13.93 -12.33 -2.96
CA THR A 23 14.85 -12.74 -1.89
C THR A 23 14.59 -12.01 -0.57
N PHE A 24 14.18 -10.74 -0.63
CA PHE A 24 14.00 -9.88 0.54
C PHE A 24 12.53 -9.57 0.85
N ALA A 25 11.61 -10.07 0.03
CA ALA A 25 10.20 -9.87 0.25
C ALA A 25 9.70 -10.61 1.49
N LYS A 26 8.81 -9.96 2.20
CA LYS A 26 8.04 -10.50 3.32
C LYS A 26 6.56 -10.47 2.98
N THR A 27 5.80 -11.38 3.54
CA THR A 27 4.34 -11.38 3.40
C THR A 27 3.74 -10.25 4.24
N ILE A 28 2.92 -9.43 3.60
CA ILE A 28 2.12 -8.38 4.24
C ILE A 28 0.64 -8.67 4.01
N THR A 29 -0.20 -8.35 4.99
CA THR A 29 -1.66 -8.49 4.89
C THR A 29 -2.27 -7.12 4.67
N VAL A 30 -2.95 -6.93 3.55
CA VAL A 30 -3.58 -5.65 3.20
C VAL A 30 -5.09 -5.75 3.40
N TYR A 31 -5.66 -4.78 4.11
CA TYR A 31 -7.09 -4.70 4.40
C TYR A 31 -7.77 -3.62 3.57
N LYS A 32 -8.76 -4.03 2.76
CA LYS A 32 -9.69 -3.12 2.10
C LYS A 32 -10.90 -2.82 2.98
N SER A 33 -11.49 -1.66 2.74
CA SER A 33 -12.72 -1.21 3.40
C SER A 33 -13.83 -2.26 3.27
N ALA A 34 -14.56 -2.51 4.36
CA ALA A 34 -15.61 -3.52 4.38
C ALA A 34 -16.75 -3.17 3.41
N LYS A 35 -17.26 -4.17 2.67
CA LYS A 35 -18.48 -4.01 1.88
C LYS A 35 -19.69 -4.25 2.78
N THR A 36 -20.60 -3.28 2.81
CA THR A 36 -21.88 -3.40 3.51
C THR A 36 -22.85 -4.21 2.64
N THR A 37 -23.09 -5.47 2.96
CA THR A 37 -24.14 -6.27 2.31
C THR A 37 -25.40 -6.26 3.14
N LEU A 38 -26.51 -5.79 2.56
CA LEU A 38 -27.83 -5.82 3.18
C LEU A 38 -28.46 -7.19 2.93
N ILE A 39 -28.63 -7.99 3.97
CA ILE A 39 -29.35 -9.26 3.86
C ILE A 39 -30.84 -8.95 4.02
N ALA A 40 -31.56 -8.95 2.90
CA ALA A 40 -33.02 -8.90 2.92
C ALA A 40 -33.53 -10.24 3.47
N SER A 41 -34.15 -10.22 4.66
CA SER A 41 -34.71 -11.42 5.27
C SER A 41 -36.05 -11.85 4.65
N ASN A 42 -36.57 -11.14 3.64
CA ASN A 42 -37.81 -11.47 2.95
C ASN A 42 -37.84 -10.99 1.48
N ASP A 43 -38.67 -11.64 0.66
CA ASP A 43 -38.86 -11.33 -0.78
C ASP A 43 -39.60 -9.99 -1.05
N ASN A 44 -40.10 -9.31 -0.01
CA ASN A 44 -40.83 -8.04 -0.11
C ASN A 44 -39.98 -6.82 0.28
N TRP A 45 -38.67 -6.99 0.42
CA TRP A 45 -37.76 -5.94 0.85
C TRP A 45 -37.50 -4.93 -0.28
N ASN A 46 -37.77 -3.65 -0.04
CA ASN A 46 -37.54 -2.56 -1.00
C ASN A 46 -36.37 -1.68 -0.53
N ALA A 47 -35.25 -1.72 -1.27
CA ALA A 47 -34.03 -0.96 -0.96
C ALA A 47 -34.19 0.57 -1.05
N LEU A 48 -35.16 1.06 -1.82
CA LEU A 48 -35.36 2.50 -2.07
C LEU A 48 -36.19 3.16 -0.98
N TYR A 49 -37.03 2.39 -0.28
CA TYR A 49 -37.95 2.90 0.74
C TYR A 49 -37.78 2.06 2.01
N GLY A 50 -36.67 2.28 2.71
CA GLY A 50 -36.39 1.67 3.99
C GLY A 50 -37.43 2.06 5.03
N ARG A 51 -38.51 1.28 5.13
CA ARG A 51 -39.40 1.04 6.28
C ARG A 51 -40.77 0.58 5.78
N THR A 52 -40.89 -0.72 5.53
CA THR A 52 -42.19 -1.40 5.65
C THR A 52 -42.21 -2.15 6.98
N ASN A 53 -42.50 -1.37 8.02
CA ASN A 53 -43.35 -1.72 9.15
C ASN A 53 -43.27 -3.17 9.67
N THR A 54 -42.19 -3.52 10.37
CA THR A 54 -42.12 -4.41 11.55
C THR A 54 -40.64 -4.56 11.88
N GLY A 55 -40.28 -4.59 13.17
CA GLY A 55 -38.90 -4.61 13.65
C GLY A 55 -38.13 -5.86 13.27
N ALA A 56 -37.78 -6.00 12.00
CA ALA A 56 -36.86 -7.01 11.49
C ALA A 56 -35.45 -6.44 11.56
N ASP A 57 -34.61 -7.09 12.35
CA ASP A 57 -33.19 -6.85 12.49
C ASP A 57 -32.52 -6.83 11.11
N SER A 58 -32.25 -5.63 10.59
CA SER A 58 -31.35 -5.45 9.46
C SER A 58 -29.96 -5.86 9.93
N SER A 59 -29.63 -7.16 9.82
CA SER A 59 -28.29 -7.65 10.10
C SER A 59 -27.35 -7.14 9.01
N VAL A 60 -26.69 -6.02 9.29
CA VAL A 60 -25.63 -5.47 8.44
C VAL A 60 -24.37 -6.26 8.74
N GLU A 61 -23.97 -7.13 7.82
CA GLU A 61 -22.72 -7.88 7.96
C GLU A 61 -21.58 -7.11 7.30
N TYR A 62 -20.59 -6.71 8.10
CA TYR A 62 -19.36 -6.08 7.63
C TYR A 62 -18.33 -7.16 7.33
N SER A 63 -18.14 -7.50 6.05
CA SER A 63 -17.04 -8.37 5.64
C SER A 63 -15.80 -7.53 5.30
N ILE A 64 -14.71 -7.74 6.04
CA ILE A 64 -13.41 -7.14 5.74
C ILE A 64 -12.77 -8.00 4.64
N ALA A 65 -12.46 -7.39 3.50
CA ALA A 65 -11.68 -8.07 2.47
C ALA A 65 -10.18 -7.88 2.77
N SER A 66 -9.48 -8.99 3.02
CA SER A 66 -8.03 -9.02 3.23
C SER A 66 -7.36 -9.87 2.17
N GLN A 67 -6.18 -9.44 1.71
CA GLN A 67 -5.34 -10.23 0.81
C GLN A 67 -3.87 -10.08 1.20
N GLU A 68 -3.11 -11.15 1.00
CA GLU A 68 -1.69 -11.21 1.28
C GLU A 68 -0.88 -10.87 0.02
N PHE A 69 0.19 -10.10 0.19
CA PHE A 69 1.11 -9.72 -0.87
C PHE A 69 2.56 -9.84 -0.39
N GLN A 70 3.47 -10.00 -1.34
CA GLN A 70 4.90 -9.94 -1.07
C GLN A 70 5.39 -8.48 -1.18
N ALA A 71 6.05 -8.00 -0.13
CA ALA A 71 6.58 -6.65 -0.07
C ALA A 71 7.95 -6.62 0.61
N ARG A 72 8.84 -5.78 0.09
CA ARG A 72 10.10 -5.46 0.78
C ARG A 72 9.86 -4.34 1.76
N ILE A 73 10.34 -4.52 2.99
CA ILE A 73 10.09 -3.60 4.10
C ILE A 73 11.39 -2.89 4.46
N TYR A 74 11.36 -1.56 4.43
CA TYR A 74 12.46 -0.69 4.81
C TYR A 74 12.05 0.08 6.07
N TYR A 75 12.74 -0.22 7.16
CA TYR A 75 12.61 0.50 8.42
C TYR A 75 13.48 1.75 8.34
N ASP A 76 12.87 2.93 8.39
CA ASP A 76 13.62 4.17 8.35
C ASP A 76 14.14 4.54 9.74
N ASN A 77 15.35 5.09 9.82
CA ASN A 77 15.90 5.58 11.07
C ASN A 77 15.44 7.02 11.31
N MET A 78 14.91 7.25 12.51
CA MET A 78 14.27 8.51 12.94
C MET A 78 15.14 9.76 12.80
N ASP A 79 16.47 9.61 12.80
CA ASP A 79 17.41 10.74 12.77
C ASP A 79 17.70 11.30 11.37
N THR A 80 17.31 10.60 10.29
CA THR A 80 17.76 10.94 8.93
C THR A 80 16.69 10.87 7.83
N SER A 81 15.47 10.46 8.14
CA SER A 81 14.41 10.32 7.14
C SER A 81 13.80 11.67 6.75
N TYR A 82 14.31 12.28 5.69
CA TYR A 82 13.69 13.42 5.04
C TYR A 82 12.83 12.94 3.88
N LEU A 83 11.55 13.33 3.84
CA LEU A 83 10.62 13.04 2.72
C LEU A 83 11.04 13.67 1.37
N THR A 84 12.16 14.40 1.33
CA THR A 84 12.69 15.12 0.18
C THR A 84 14.21 15.03 0.11
N ASP A 85 14.77 13.88 -0.29
CA ASP A 85 16.20 13.78 -0.66
C ASP A 85 16.40 13.36 -2.12
N ASP A 86 15.36 13.41 -2.95
CA ASP A 86 15.45 13.17 -4.41
C ASP A 86 15.82 14.45 -5.19
N GLY A 87 16.65 15.32 -4.61
CA GLY A 87 17.13 16.56 -5.23
C GLY A 87 18.64 16.55 -5.48
N PRO A 88 19.15 17.16 -6.57
CA PRO A 88 20.59 17.35 -6.75
C PRO A 88 21.20 18.06 -5.53
N ALA A 89 22.43 17.71 -5.17
CA ALA A 89 23.12 18.11 -3.92
C ALA A 89 23.15 19.63 -3.62
N GLU A 90 22.82 20.47 -4.59
CA GLU A 90 22.70 21.93 -4.45
C GLU A 90 21.33 22.40 -3.91
N GLN A 91 20.33 21.51 -3.79
CA GLN A 91 19.03 21.75 -3.13
C GLN A 91 18.86 20.99 -1.81
N ALA A 92 19.90 20.33 -1.32
CA ALA A 92 19.94 19.72 0.01
C ALA A 92 19.95 20.81 1.09
N GLY A 93 18.78 21.42 1.34
CA GLY A 93 18.63 22.54 2.27
C GLY A 93 17.33 23.34 2.16
N THR A 94 16.42 23.07 1.22
CA THR A 94 15.20 23.86 1.08
C THR A 94 14.10 23.41 2.04
N GLN A 95 14.10 24.02 3.24
CA GLN A 95 12.99 24.44 4.12
C GLN A 95 11.75 23.56 4.43
N ASN A 96 11.50 22.43 3.76
CA ASN A 96 10.44 21.49 4.12
C ASN A 96 11.03 20.22 4.73
N LYS A 97 11.65 20.38 5.90
CA LYS A 97 11.98 19.24 6.77
C LYS A 97 10.68 18.69 7.36
N VAL A 98 9.96 17.89 6.58
CA VAL A 98 8.81 17.15 7.11
C VAL A 98 9.39 16.00 7.92
N VAL A 99 9.39 16.17 9.24
CA VAL A 99 9.73 15.11 10.19
C VAL A 99 8.63 14.07 10.06
N VAL A 100 9.00 12.86 9.60
CA VAL A 100 8.10 11.71 9.61
C VAL A 100 7.87 11.25 11.05
N ALA A 101 6.70 10.69 11.32
CA ALA A 101 6.34 10.19 12.63
C ALA A 101 7.30 9.06 13.06
N ASP A 102 7.45 8.88 14.37
CA ASP A 102 8.22 7.77 14.91
C ASP A 102 7.67 6.43 14.37
N GLY A 103 8.57 5.55 13.93
CA GLY A 103 8.23 4.24 13.40
C GLY A 103 7.66 4.20 11.98
N THR A 104 7.81 5.26 11.18
CA THR A 104 7.45 5.22 9.75
C THR A 104 8.22 4.13 9.00
N VAL A 105 7.50 3.35 8.20
CA VAL A 105 8.04 2.24 7.41
C VAL A 105 7.77 2.49 5.93
N ARG A 106 8.74 2.19 5.08
CA ARG A 106 8.57 2.21 3.63
C ARG A 106 8.44 0.80 3.10
N ILE A 107 7.40 0.54 2.34
CA ILE A 107 7.20 -0.75 1.68
C ILE A 107 7.35 -0.61 0.17
N VAL A 108 7.92 -1.62 -0.45
CA VAL A 108 8.02 -1.71 -1.91
C VAL A 108 7.33 -2.98 -2.38
N VAL A 109 6.32 -2.81 -3.23
CA VAL A 109 5.46 -3.87 -3.76
C VAL A 109 5.52 -3.95 -5.29
N GLU A 110 5.06 -5.05 -5.85
CA GLU A 110 4.82 -5.20 -7.29
C GLU A 110 3.51 -4.49 -7.73
N GLU A 111 3.23 -4.51 -9.03
CA GLU A 111 2.09 -3.82 -9.64
C GLU A 111 0.73 -4.33 -9.14
N ASP A 112 0.60 -5.63 -8.88
CA ASP A 112 -0.59 -6.25 -8.31
C ASP A 112 -0.86 -5.76 -6.88
N GLY A 113 0.19 -5.72 -6.06
CA GLY A 113 0.17 -5.16 -4.72
C GLY A 113 -0.16 -3.66 -4.73
N TYR A 114 0.40 -2.90 -5.68
CA TYR A 114 0.09 -1.48 -5.87
C TYR A 114 -1.41 -1.26 -6.14
N ASN A 115 -1.98 -1.99 -7.10
CA ASN A 115 -3.39 -1.87 -7.45
C ASN A 115 -4.31 -2.22 -6.27
N TYR A 116 -3.91 -3.17 -5.44
CA TYR A 116 -4.68 -3.53 -4.25
C TYR A 116 -4.53 -2.52 -3.10
N ILE A 117 -3.30 -2.05 -2.83
CA ILE A 117 -2.98 -1.12 -1.75
C ILE A 117 -3.56 0.27 -2.00
N ASN A 118 -3.63 0.70 -3.26
CA ASN A 118 -4.21 2.00 -3.62
C ASN A 118 -5.69 2.12 -3.22
N GLU A 119 -6.41 1.00 -3.19
CA GLU A 119 -7.81 0.94 -2.72
C GLU A 119 -7.93 0.58 -1.23
N ALA A 120 -6.81 0.23 -0.59
CA ALA A 120 -6.78 -0.18 0.81
C ALA A 120 -6.65 1.02 1.75
N ARG A 121 -6.79 0.73 3.05
CA ARG A 121 -6.61 1.73 4.12
C ARG A 121 -5.57 1.32 5.14
N ARG A 122 -5.37 0.02 5.33
CA ARG A 122 -4.53 -0.54 6.40
C ARG A 122 -3.71 -1.72 5.88
N VAL A 123 -2.50 -1.83 6.39
CA VAL A 123 -1.58 -2.93 6.14
C VAL A 123 -1.11 -3.47 7.48
N GLU A 124 -0.96 -4.78 7.59
CA GLU A 124 -0.41 -5.46 8.76
C GLU A 124 0.76 -6.34 8.32
N PHE A 125 1.85 -6.27 9.07
CA PHE A 125 2.99 -7.15 8.92
C PHE A 125 3.75 -7.22 10.24
N ASP A 126 4.43 -8.34 10.49
CA ASP A 126 5.18 -8.59 11.73
C ASP A 126 4.33 -8.32 13.02
N GLY A 127 3.00 -8.51 12.93
CA GLY A 127 2.04 -8.30 14.04
C GLY A 127 1.70 -6.84 14.35
N THR A 128 2.21 -5.89 13.57
CA THR A 128 1.96 -4.45 13.76
C THR A 128 1.09 -3.91 12.62
N LYS A 129 0.14 -3.05 12.98
CA LYS A 129 -0.78 -2.42 12.02
C LYS A 129 -0.27 -1.04 11.62
N PHE A 130 -0.33 -0.76 10.34
CA PHE A 130 0.10 0.50 9.75
C PHE A 130 -1.01 1.11 8.88
N ILE A 131 -1.00 2.43 8.79
CA ILE A 131 -1.85 3.21 7.87
C ILE A 131 -0.99 3.65 6.69
N ILE A 132 -1.57 3.60 5.50
CA ILE A 132 -0.93 4.08 4.27
C ILE A 132 -1.11 5.61 4.22
N GLU A 133 -0.01 6.35 4.22
CA GLU A 133 -0.01 7.83 4.23
C GLU A 133 0.35 8.45 2.87
N SER A 134 1.00 7.68 2.00
CA SER A 134 1.47 8.16 0.71
C SER A 134 0.92 7.33 -0.45
N ASP A 135 0.76 7.97 -1.60
CA ASP A 135 0.45 7.30 -2.85
C ASP A 135 1.67 6.50 -3.36
N GLY A 136 1.41 5.42 -4.09
CA GLY A 136 2.46 4.52 -4.57
C GLY A 136 3.36 5.18 -5.61
N LYS A 137 4.60 5.51 -5.22
CA LYS A 137 5.58 6.10 -6.13
C LYS A 137 6.25 5.01 -6.97
N PRO A 138 6.26 5.11 -8.31
CA PRO A 138 6.91 4.12 -9.14
C PRO A 138 8.43 4.13 -8.90
N ARG A 139 9.01 2.94 -8.79
CA ARG A 139 10.43 2.70 -8.56
C ARG A 139 10.96 1.68 -9.57
N GLY A 140 11.97 2.08 -10.32
CA GLY A 140 12.65 1.20 -11.27
C GLY A 140 13.59 1.96 -12.20
N LEU A 141 14.61 1.25 -12.68
CA LEU A 141 15.69 1.86 -13.46
C LEU A 141 15.29 2.05 -14.94
N ASN A 142 14.52 1.12 -15.49
CA ASN A 142 14.10 1.11 -16.90
C ASN A 142 12.58 1.00 -17.10
N THR A 143 11.86 0.46 -16.12
CA THR A 143 10.40 0.26 -16.12
C THR A 143 9.86 0.36 -14.70
N ASN A 144 8.62 0.83 -14.53
CA ASN A 144 7.95 0.95 -13.24
C ASN A 144 7.46 -0.43 -12.78
N GLN A 145 8.38 -1.26 -12.31
CA GLN A 145 8.06 -2.63 -11.87
C GLN A 145 7.61 -2.70 -10.41
N PHE A 146 8.07 -1.75 -9.62
CA PHE A 146 7.80 -1.70 -8.20
C PHE A 146 7.23 -0.35 -7.82
N TYR A 147 6.50 -0.32 -6.72
CA TYR A 147 5.86 0.87 -6.19
C TYR A 147 6.18 0.99 -4.71
N GLU A 148 6.60 2.18 -4.31
CA GLU A 148 6.98 2.51 -2.94
C GLU A 148 5.84 3.26 -2.23
N PHE A 149 5.47 2.78 -1.05
CA PHE A 149 4.48 3.41 -0.19
C PHE A 149 5.12 3.75 1.16
N VAL A 150 4.73 4.89 1.71
CA VAL A 150 5.08 5.31 3.08
C VAL A 150 3.93 4.96 4.00
N LEU A 151 4.26 4.24 5.07
CA LEU A 151 3.33 3.76 6.08
C LEU A 151 3.69 4.34 7.44
N SER A 152 2.68 4.71 8.22
CA SER A 152 2.87 5.15 9.60
C SER A 152 2.21 4.20 10.58
N PRO A 153 2.83 3.94 11.74
CA PRO A 153 2.32 2.98 12.71
C PRO A 153 1.01 3.49 13.29
N VAL A 154 0.06 2.58 13.50
CA VAL A 154 -1.11 2.89 14.32
C VAL A 154 -0.64 2.84 15.77
N GLU A 155 -0.63 3.99 16.46
CA GLU A 155 -0.36 4.04 17.89
C GLU A 155 -1.14 2.92 18.60
N SER A 156 -0.40 2.02 19.24
CA SER A 156 -0.98 1.05 20.13
C SER A 156 -1.33 1.81 21.41
N ALA A 157 -2.61 2.07 21.62
CA ALA A 157 -3.13 2.65 22.87
C ALA A 157 -2.80 1.79 24.08
#